data_AF-A0A7W0VLZ3-F1
#
_entry.id   AF-A0A7W0VLZ3-F1
#
_cell.length_a   1.000
_cell.length_b   1.000
_cell.length_c   1.000
_cell.angle_alpha   90.00
_cell.angle_beta   90.00
_cell.angle_gamma   90.00
#
_symmetry.space_group_name_H-M   'P 1'
#
loop_
_entity.id
_entity.type
_entity.pdbx_description
1 polymer ?
#
loop_
_entity_poly.entity_id
_entity_poly.type
_entity_poly.pdbx_seq_one_letter_code
_entity_poly.pdbx_strand_id
1 'polypeptide(L)'
;MRALVVLAALASVAEAAPGRVVGTVKVTEADGKPASSVDVIIYIVGFKDPAGTRPAAPVKVEQKGRKFVPDLVAITVGDKVVFPNVDSFLHNVFSQSGTRKFDLGSFKKGESKEKEFPSPGVVDVYCNIHPEMAATILVLPNRKHTRTGPDGTFVLDGVPPGEWTLFAYTRRAAKPVSAKVKVHADGDTEIELALQRGAEQPHLNKYGEKYRKEGPGTYR
;
A
#
# COMPACT_ATOMS: atom_id res chain seq x y z
N MET A 1 27.87 46.37 39.12
CA MET A 1 27.30 45.06 38.71
C MET A 1 27.53 44.90 37.22
N ARG A 2 28.36 43.93 36.79
CA ARG A 2 28.58 43.63 35.36
C ARG A 2 27.66 42.46 34.99
N ALA A 3 26.72 42.69 34.07
CA ALA A 3 25.85 41.65 33.54
C ALA A 3 26.64 40.80 32.53
N LEU A 4 26.82 39.52 32.84
CA LEU A 4 27.29 38.54 31.87
C LEU A 4 26.13 38.21 30.91
N VAL A 5 26.27 38.54 29.64
CA VAL A 5 25.40 38.02 28.58
C VAL A 5 25.97 36.67 28.16
N VAL A 6 25.27 35.59 28.52
CA VAL A 6 25.58 34.24 28.03
C VAL A 6 24.91 34.08 26.67
N LEU A 7 25.70 34.17 25.60
CA LEU A 7 25.27 33.79 24.26
C LEU A 7 25.19 32.25 24.20
N ALA A 8 24.00 31.69 24.25
CA ALA A 8 23.79 30.27 23.96
C ALA A 8 23.98 30.06 22.45
N ALA A 9 25.12 29.49 22.06
CA ALA A 9 25.35 29.03 20.69
C ALA A 9 24.43 27.83 20.42
N LEU A 10 23.38 28.03 19.62
CA LEU A 10 22.59 26.95 19.06
C LEU A 10 23.45 26.23 18.02
N ALA A 11 24.09 25.13 18.42
CA ALA A 11 24.71 24.21 17.47
C ALA A 11 23.60 23.54 16.65
N SER A 12 23.48 23.90 15.38
CA SER A 12 22.66 23.14 14.44
C SER A 12 23.31 21.78 14.23
N VAL A 13 22.68 20.71 14.72
CA VAL A 13 23.05 19.36 14.31
C VAL A 13 22.70 19.26 12.83
N ALA A 14 23.71 19.23 11.96
CA ALA A 14 23.48 18.96 10.54
C ALA A 14 22.84 17.57 10.43
N GLU A 15 21.59 17.54 9.99
CA GLU A 15 20.86 16.29 9.79
C GLU A 15 21.57 15.55 8.65
N ALA A 16 22.07 14.34 8.93
CA ALA A 16 22.79 13.55 7.94
C ALA A 16 21.88 13.36 6.71
N ALA A 17 22.41 13.66 5.53
CA ALA A 17 21.62 13.61 4.32
C ALA A 17 21.14 12.17 4.04
N PRO A 18 19.91 12.02 3.52
CA PRO A 18 19.27 10.72 3.44
C PRO A 18 19.94 9.84 2.38
N GLY A 19 19.94 8.54 2.62
CA GLY A 19 20.40 7.53 1.66
C GLY A 19 19.28 6.95 0.80
N ARG A 20 19.65 5.98 -0.03
CA ARG A 20 18.73 5.24 -0.89
C ARG A 20 18.83 3.74 -0.65
N VAL A 21 17.72 3.04 -0.86
CA VAL A 21 17.72 1.59 -1.02
C VAL A 21 17.38 1.29 -2.47
N VAL A 22 18.27 0.60 -3.17
CA VAL A 22 18.11 0.21 -4.58
C VAL A 22 18.16 -1.29 -4.68
N GLY A 23 17.47 -1.87 -5.65
CA GLY A 23 17.43 -3.32 -5.72
C GLY A 23 16.51 -3.89 -6.76
N THR A 24 16.33 -5.21 -6.68
CA THR A 24 15.42 -5.97 -7.54
C THR A 24 14.52 -6.89 -6.73
N VAL A 25 13.33 -7.15 -7.28
CA VAL A 25 12.40 -8.18 -6.77
C VAL A 25 12.17 -9.24 -7.83
N LYS A 26 12.45 -10.49 -7.48
CA LYS A 26 12.07 -11.67 -8.25
C LYS A 26 10.74 -12.19 -7.72
N VAL A 27 9.72 -12.25 -8.56
CA VAL A 27 8.40 -12.78 -8.18
C VAL A 27 8.19 -14.15 -8.84
N THR A 28 7.74 -15.12 -8.06
CA THR A 28 7.31 -16.43 -8.56
C THR A 28 5.84 -16.69 -8.22
N GLU A 29 5.15 -17.52 -9.00
CA GLU A 29 3.85 -18.07 -8.60
C GLU A 29 4.06 -19.22 -7.59
N ALA A 30 2.96 -19.75 -7.04
CA ALA A 30 2.98 -20.84 -6.06
C ALA A 30 3.67 -22.12 -6.58
N ASP A 31 3.67 -22.36 -7.90
CA ASP A 31 4.33 -23.49 -8.56
C ASP A 31 5.81 -23.24 -8.89
N GLY A 32 6.36 -22.08 -8.48
CA GLY A 32 7.76 -21.69 -8.67
C GLY A 32 8.06 -21.06 -10.03
N LYS A 33 7.09 -20.98 -10.95
CA LYS A 33 7.31 -20.30 -12.24
C LYS A 33 7.48 -18.79 -12.05
N PRO A 34 8.28 -18.12 -12.90
CA PRO A 34 8.38 -16.67 -12.87
C PRO A 34 7.01 -16.01 -13.05
N ALA A 35 6.72 -15.01 -12.21
CA ALA A 35 5.57 -14.14 -12.32
C ALA A 35 6.03 -12.73 -12.70
N SER A 36 5.09 -11.88 -13.11
CA SER A 36 5.42 -10.48 -13.34
C SER A 36 5.83 -9.81 -12.03
N SER A 37 7.03 -9.23 -12.03
CA SER A 37 7.57 -8.38 -10.97
C SER A 37 7.05 -6.95 -11.00
N VAL A 38 6.09 -6.64 -11.89
CA VAL A 38 5.33 -5.37 -11.83
C VAL A 38 4.47 -5.34 -10.57
N ASP A 39 4.14 -4.13 -10.15
CA ASP A 39 3.17 -3.90 -9.07
C ASP A 39 3.56 -4.49 -7.71
N VAL A 40 4.85 -4.62 -7.43
CA VAL A 40 5.34 -4.90 -6.07
C VAL A 40 5.56 -3.57 -5.36
N ILE A 41 4.92 -3.39 -4.21
CA ILE A 41 5.18 -2.26 -3.32
C ILE A 41 6.36 -2.60 -2.42
N ILE A 42 7.38 -1.75 -2.48
CA ILE A 42 8.51 -1.76 -1.55
C ILE A 42 8.27 -0.68 -0.52
N TYR A 43 8.34 -1.02 0.77
CA TYR A 43 8.18 -0.05 1.84
C TYR A 43 9.14 -0.33 2.99
N ILE A 44 9.49 0.70 3.75
CA ILE A 44 10.46 0.60 4.84
C ILE A 44 9.85 1.15 6.14
N VAL A 45 10.10 0.47 7.25
CA VAL A 45 9.57 0.85 8.57
C VAL A 45 10.69 0.98 9.60
N GLY A 46 10.38 1.66 10.69
CA GLY A 46 11.28 1.83 11.84
C GLY A 46 11.56 3.29 12.20
N PHE A 47 11.14 4.22 11.35
CA PHE A 47 11.25 5.67 11.59
C PHE A 47 9.93 6.38 11.30
N LYS A 48 9.84 7.62 11.80
CA LYS A 48 8.71 8.52 11.59
C LYS A 48 9.02 9.45 10.42
N ASP A 49 7.97 9.85 9.69
CA ASP A 49 8.11 10.92 8.72
C ASP A 49 8.51 12.24 9.41
N PRO A 50 9.20 13.15 8.70
CA PRO A 50 9.49 14.48 9.21
C PRO A 50 8.23 15.21 9.71
N ALA A 51 8.39 16.05 10.73
CA ALA A 51 7.29 16.88 11.21
C ALA A 51 6.80 17.83 10.11
N GLY A 52 5.47 18.07 10.05
CA GLY A 52 4.88 18.97 9.06
C GLY A 52 4.72 18.38 7.66
N THR A 53 5.01 17.08 7.46
CA THR A 53 4.71 16.40 6.20
C THR A 53 3.20 16.47 5.93
N ARG A 54 2.79 17.19 4.89
CA ARG A 54 1.38 17.38 4.54
C ARG A 54 0.71 16.02 4.26
N PRO A 55 -0.57 15.82 4.64
CA PRO A 55 -1.33 14.66 4.19
C PRO A 55 -1.25 14.51 2.67
N ALA A 56 -1.06 13.29 2.19
CA ALA A 56 -1.10 13.03 0.76
C ALA A 56 -2.47 13.41 0.20
N ALA A 57 -2.51 13.78 -1.09
CA ALA A 57 -3.78 13.82 -1.80
C ALA A 57 -4.48 12.45 -1.67
N PRO A 58 -5.82 12.40 -1.54
CA PRO A 58 -6.51 11.12 -1.43
C PRO A 58 -6.17 10.21 -2.60
N VAL A 59 -5.79 8.97 -2.29
CA VAL A 59 -5.52 7.94 -3.30
C VAL A 59 -6.86 7.48 -3.88
N LYS A 60 -6.93 7.29 -5.19
CA LYS A 60 -8.14 6.80 -5.86
C LYS A 60 -8.02 5.32 -6.19
N VAL A 61 -9.11 4.59 -5.97
CA VAL A 61 -9.30 3.19 -6.39
C VAL A 61 -10.63 3.13 -7.13
N GLU A 62 -10.58 3.17 -8.46
CA GLU A 62 -11.75 3.22 -9.32
C GLU A 62 -12.44 1.86 -9.44
N GLN A 63 -13.76 1.84 -9.49
CA GLN A 63 -14.56 0.68 -9.92
C GLN A 63 -14.75 0.79 -11.43
N LYS A 64 -13.98 0.00 -12.19
CA LYS A 64 -13.87 0.07 -13.66
C LYS A 64 -13.71 -1.31 -14.28
N GLY A 65 -14.51 -1.63 -15.29
CA GLY A 65 -14.52 -2.92 -15.97
C GLY A 65 -14.69 -4.11 -15.03
N ARG A 66 -15.55 -4.00 -14.00
CA ARG A 66 -15.70 -5.02 -12.93
C ARG A 66 -14.40 -5.33 -12.21
N LYS A 67 -13.56 -4.31 -11.99
CA LYS A 67 -12.33 -4.39 -11.22
C LYS A 67 -12.16 -3.15 -10.36
N PHE A 68 -11.36 -3.29 -9.32
CA PHE A 68 -10.77 -2.14 -8.64
C PHE A 68 -9.47 -1.76 -9.35
N VAL A 69 -9.30 -0.48 -9.68
CA VAL A 69 -8.14 0.00 -10.44
C VAL A 69 -7.58 1.28 -9.81
N PRO A 70 -6.31 1.28 -9.37
CA PRO A 70 -5.44 0.11 -9.17
C PRO A 70 -6.02 -0.85 -8.12
N ASP A 71 -5.64 -2.12 -8.21
CA ASP A 71 -6.05 -3.15 -7.25
C ASP A 71 -5.08 -3.28 -6.07
N LEU A 72 -3.90 -2.69 -6.14
CA LEU A 72 -2.94 -2.61 -5.03
C LEU A 72 -2.46 -1.19 -4.85
N VAL A 73 -2.72 -0.61 -3.68
CA VAL A 73 -2.25 0.72 -3.28
C VAL A 73 -1.55 0.70 -1.93
N ALA A 74 -0.57 1.58 -1.76
CA ALA A 74 -0.04 1.95 -0.46
C ALA A 74 -0.52 3.34 -0.10
N ILE A 75 -0.90 3.51 1.16
CA ILE A 75 -1.25 4.77 1.80
C ILE A 75 -0.57 4.84 3.16
N THR A 76 -0.57 5.99 3.81
CA THR A 76 -0.07 6.13 5.18
C THR A 76 -1.22 6.22 6.17
N VAL A 77 -0.98 5.85 7.42
CA VAL A 77 -1.94 6.04 8.52
C VAL A 77 -2.51 7.46 8.51
N GLY A 78 -3.85 7.55 8.58
CA GLY A 78 -4.61 8.80 8.54
C GLY A 78 -5.03 9.24 7.13
N ASP A 79 -4.48 8.64 6.07
CA ASP A 79 -4.89 8.95 4.71
C ASP A 79 -6.30 8.40 4.41
N LYS A 80 -6.93 8.99 3.39
CA LYS A 80 -8.22 8.56 2.84
C LYS A 80 -8.03 7.95 1.45
N VAL A 81 -8.85 6.93 1.14
CA VAL A 81 -9.01 6.38 -0.20
C VAL A 81 -10.39 6.73 -0.74
N VAL A 82 -10.43 7.16 -1.99
CA VAL A 82 -11.65 7.55 -2.72
C VAL A 82 -11.98 6.48 -3.76
N PHE A 83 -13.24 6.05 -3.81
CA PHE A 83 -13.72 4.97 -4.66
C PHE A 83 -14.76 5.46 -5.67
N PRO A 84 -14.36 6.06 -6.80
CA PRO A 84 -15.32 6.43 -7.83
C PRO A 84 -15.83 5.19 -8.58
N ASN A 85 -17.10 5.17 -8.95
CA ASN A 85 -17.64 4.21 -9.91
C ASN A 85 -17.70 4.85 -11.29
N VAL A 86 -16.92 4.32 -12.23
CA VAL A 86 -16.91 4.80 -13.63
C VAL A 86 -17.63 3.85 -14.59
N ASP A 87 -18.03 2.68 -14.12
CA ASP A 87 -18.84 1.72 -14.86
C ASP A 87 -20.33 2.14 -14.89
N SER A 88 -21.06 1.61 -15.88
CA SER A 88 -22.50 1.87 -16.02
C SER A 88 -23.40 1.06 -15.09
N PHE A 89 -22.85 0.02 -14.45
CA PHE A 89 -23.57 -0.85 -13.53
C PHE A 89 -23.20 -0.57 -12.07
N LEU A 90 -23.99 -1.15 -11.16
CA LEU A 90 -23.83 -0.96 -9.73
C LEU A 90 -22.61 -1.71 -9.21
N HIS A 91 -21.85 -1.03 -8.37
CA HIS A 91 -20.81 -1.65 -7.56
C HIS A 91 -21.08 -1.44 -6.08
N ASN A 92 -20.22 -2.03 -5.25
CA ASN A 92 -20.18 -1.90 -3.81
C ASN A 92 -18.71 -1.98 -3.39
N VAL A 93 -18.38 -1.36 -2.26
CA VAL A 93 -17.05 -1.39 -1.67
C VAL A 93 -17.17 -1.71 -0.19
N PHE A 94 -16.62 -2.86 0.21
CA PHE A 94 -16.60 -3.29 1.62
C PHE A 94 -15.28 -3.97 1.97
N SER A 95 -14.99 -4.05 3.26
CA SER A 95 -13.87 -4.80 3.84
C SER A 95 -14.32 -5.49 5.12
N GLN A 96 -13.83 -6.71 5.32
CA GLN A 96 -13.96 -7.45 6.58
C GLN A 96 -12.60 -7.67 7.29
N SER A 97 -11.52 -7.09 6.77
CA SER A 97 -10.19 -7.21 7.36
C SER A 97 -10.16 -6.63 8.78
N GLY A 98 -9.48 -7.33 9.70
CA GLY A 98 -9.37 -6.92 11.11
C GLY A 98 -8.80 -5.51 11.28
N THR A 99 -7.84 -5.11 10.44
CA THR A 99 -7.24 -3.76 10.43
C THR A 99 -8.27 -2.66 10.19
N ARG A 100 -9.26 -2.90 9.32
CA ARG A 100 -10.28 -1.89 8.98
C ARG A 100 -11.51 -2.52 8.33
N LYS A 101 -12.55 -2.79 9.13
CA LYS A 101 -13.87 -3.21 8.64
C LYS A 101 -14.71 -2.02 8.19
N PHE A 102 -15.43 -2.16 7.07
CA PHE A 102 -16.40 -1.16 6.59
C PHE A 102 -17.28 -1.69 5.46
N ASP A 103 -18.41 -1.03 5.21
CA ASP A 103 -19.23 -1.17 3.99
C ASP A 103 -19.66 0.24 3.56
N LEU A 104 -19.33 0.65 2.34
CA LEU A 104 -19.71 1.95 1.78
C LEU A 104 -21.06 1.89 1.02
N GLY A 105 -21.72 0.73 0.99
CA GLY A 105 -22.95 0.51 0.26
C GLY A 105 -22.74 0.50 -1.25
N SER A 106 -23.83 0.56 -2.01
CA SER A 106 -23.75 0.51 -3.47
C SER A 106 -23.37 1.86 -4.09
N PHE A 107 -22.84 1.83 -5.30
CA PHE A 107 -22.41 2.98 -6.09
C PHE A 107 -23.06 2.93 -7.47
N LYS A 108 -23.78 3.98 -7.85
CA LYS A 108 -24.21 4.21 -9.25
C LYS A 108 -23.06 4.78 -10.07
N LYS A 109 -23.22 4.75 -11.41
CA LYS A 109 -22.28 5.43 -12.32
C LYS A 109 -22.07 6.89 -11.90
N GLY A 110 -20.80 7.29 -11.77
CA GLY A 110 -20.39 8.64 -11.41
C GLY A 110 -20.40 8.93 -9.90
N GLU A 111 -20.92 8.04 -9.06
CA GLU A 111 -20.85 8.21 -7.61
C GLU A 111 -19.43 7.94 -7.09
N SER A 112 -19.07 8.65 -6.02
CA SER A 112 -17.80 8.49 -5.33
C SER A 112 -18.00 8.61 -3.83
N LYS A 113 -17.31 7.77 -3.06
CA LYS A 113 -17.30 7.77 -1.60
C LYS A 113 -15.88 7.54 -1.12
N GLU A 114 -15.59 7.93 0.12
CA GLU A 114 -14.25 7.84 0.69
C GLU A 114 -14.23 7.06 2.01
N LYS A 115 -13.06 6.52 2.35
CA LYS A 115 -12.81 5.89 3.65
C LYS A 115 -11.44 6.29 4.17
N GLU A 116 -11.37 6.66 5.44
CA GLU A 116 -10.11 6.92 6.17
C GLU A 116 -9.52 5.63 6.76
N PHE A 117 -8.19 5.59 6.90
CA PHE A 117 -7.43 4.45 7.41
C PHE A 117 -6.49 4.85 8.56
N PRO A 118 -6.93 4.79 9.83
CA PRO A 118 -6.18 5.32 10.98
C PRO A 118 -5.21 4.30 11.63
N SER A 119 -5.10 3.09 11.09
CA SER A 119 -4.30 2.02 11.69
C SER A 119 -3.48 1.30 10.63
N PRO A 120 -2.19 1.03 10.89
CA PRO A 120 -1.34 0.35 9.91
C PRO A 120 -1.77 -1.11 9.74
N GLY A 121 -1.55 -1.66 8.56
CA GLY A 121 -1.85 -3.06 8.23
C GLY A 121 -2.37 -3.25 6.82
N VAL A 122 -2.79 -4.48 6.52
CA VAL A 122 -3.33 -4.88 5.22
C VAL A 122 -4.84 -4.86 5.28
N VAL A 123 -5.48 -4.19 4.32
CA VAL A 123 -6.94 -4.13 4.21
C VAL A 123 -7.36 -4.62 2.83
N ASP A 124 -8.07 -5.73 2.79
CA ASP A 124 -8.64 -6.25 1.55
C ASP A 124 -10.04 -5.67 1.33
N VAL A 125 -10.28 -5.26 0.09
CA VAL A 125 -11.49 -4.55 -0.32
C VAL A 125 -12.16 -5.34 -1.43
N TYR A 126 -13.46 -5.50 -1.31
CA TYR A 126 -14.27 -6.39 -2.13
C TYR A 126 -15.55 -5.72 -2.63
N CYS A 127 -16.18 -6.30 -3.65
CA CYS A 127 -17.49 -5.89 -4.12
C CYS A 127 -18.57 -6.91 -3.73
N ASN A 128 -19.64 -6.48 -3.06
CA ASN A 128 -20.73 -7.38 -2.69
C ASN A 128 -21.63 -7.82 -3.87
N ILE A 129 -21.41 -7.28 -5.06
CA ILE A 129 -22.18 -7.60 -6.28
C ILE A 129 -21.37 -8.51 -7.20
N HIS A 130 -20.09 -8.19 -7.40
CA HIS A 130 -19.19 -8.88 -8.33
C HIS A 130 -18.11 -9.65 -7.54
N PRO A 131 -18.18 -10.99 -7.45
CA PRO A 131 -17.25 -11.81 -6.66
C PRO A 131 -15.81 -11.84 -7.20
N GLU A 132 -15.57 -11.29 -8.38
CA GLU A 132 -14.25 -11.16 -9.00
C GLU A 132 -13.50 -9.89 -8.56
N MET A 133 -14.20 -8.92 -7.97
CA MET A 133 -13.63 -7.63 -7.61
C MET A 133 -12.95 -7.69 -6.25
N ALA A 134 -11.62 -7.67 -6.28
CA ALA A 134 -10.79 -7.57 -5.09
C ALA A 134 -9.65 -6.56 -5.29
N ALA A 135 -9.29 -5.87 -4.20
CA ALA A 135 -8.16 -4.98 -4.08
C ALA A 135 -7.54 -5.09 -2.69
N THR A 136 -6.30 -4.65 -2.54
CA THR A 136 -5.59 -4.56 -1.27
C THR A 136 -5.06 -3.14 -1.07
N ILE A 137 -5.28 -2.62 0.13
CA ILE A 137 -4.74 -1.34 0.61
C ILE A 137 -3.72 -1.67 1.69
N LEU A 138 -2.46 -1.32 1.45
CA LEU A 138 -1.39 -1.33 2.46
C LEU A 138 -1.41 0.00 3.20
N VAL A 139 -1.78 -0.02 4.47
CA VAL A 139 -1.72 1.14 5.36
C VAL A 139 -0.37 1.12 6.07
N LEU A 140 0.53 2.01 5.66
CA LEU A 140 1.90 2.06 6.10
C LEU A 140 2.07 3.00 7.32
N PRO A 141 3.02 2.73 8.22
CA PRO A 141 3.29 3.58 9.38
C PRO A 141 4.01 4.89 9.04
N ASN A 142 4.60 4.99 7.85
CA ASN A 142 5.26 6.18 7.32
C ASN A 142 5.08 6.23 5.78
N ARG A 143 5.50 7.33 5.16
CA ARG A 143 5.31 7.59 3.73
C ARG A 143 6.36 6.95 2.83
N LYS A 144 7.37 6.26 3.35
CA LYS A 144 8.51 5.77 2.57
C LYS A 144 8.21 4.42 1.92
N HIS A 145 7.74 4.51 0.69
CA HIS A 145 7.50 3.39 -0.19
C HIS A 145 7.75 3.78 -1.65
N THR A 146 7.94 2.76 -2.48
CA THR A 146 8.08 2.86 -3.94
C THR A 146 7.42 1.64 -4.58
N ARG A 147 7.37 1.60 -5.90
CA ARG A 147 6.84 0.48 -6.68
C ARG A 147 7.90 -0.01 -7.64
N THR A 148 7.97 -1.32 -7.84
CA THR A 148 8.89 -1.90 -8.81
C THR A 148 8.55 -1.50 -10.24
N GLY A 149 9.59 -1.35 -11.06
CA GLY A 149 9.49 -1.27 -12.51
C GLY A 149 9.16 -2.63 -13.15
N PRO A 150 8.99 -2.67 -14.48
CA PRO A 150 8.63 -3.89 -15.21
C PRO A 150 9.60 -5.06 -15.07
N ASP A 151 10.86 -4.77 -14.83
CA ASP A 151 11.95 -5.73 -14.62
C ASP A 151 12.16 -6.07 -13.12
N GLY A 152 11.30 -5.56 -12.24
CA GLY A 152 11.41 -5.75 -10.80
C GLY A 152 12.40 -4.81 -10.11
N THR A 153 13.06 -3.90 -10.84
CA THR A 153 13.96 -2.90 -10.23
C THR A 153 13.18 -1.88 -9.41
N PHE A 154 13.81 -1.34 -8.37
CA PHE A 154 13.24 -0.23 -7.61
C PHE A 154 14.33 0.69 -7.06
N VAL A 155 13.94 1.93 -6.81
CA VAL A 155 14.70 2.93 -6.05
C VAL A 155 13.77 3.49 -4.97
N LEU A 156 14.17 3.34 -3.72
CA LEU A 156 13.54 3.94 -2.56
C LEU A 156 14.46 5.03 -1.99
N ASP A 157 14.12 6.28 -2.32
CA ASP A 157 14.92 7.46 -2.01
C ASP A 157 14.50 8.13 -0.69
N GLY A 158 15.38 8.97 -0.16
CA GLY A 158 15.11 9.81 0.99
C GLY A 158 14.90 9.00 2.27
N VAL A 159 15.67 7.92 2.45
CA VAL A 159 15.61 7.06 3.64
C VAL A 159 16.65 7.56 4.65
N PRO A 160 16.27 7.84 5.91
CA PRO A 160 17.22 8.26 6.93
C PRO A 160 18.34 7.22 7.12
N PRO A 161 19.60 7.63 7.38
CA PRO A 161 20.65 6.68 7.73
C PRO A 161 20.30 5.90 8.99
N GLY A 162 20.59 4.60 9.02
CA GLY A 162 20.25 3.72 10.15
C GLY A 162 19.95 2.28 9.75
N GLU A 163 19.53 1.48 10.73
CA GLU A 163 19.12 0.09 10.51
C GLU A 163 17.61 -0.02 10.50
N TRP A 164 17.05 -0.47 9.38
CA TRP A 164 15.62 -0.51 9.15
C TRP A 164 15.16 -1.88 8.67
N THR A 165 13.85 -2.06 8.62
CA THR A 165 13.25 -3.26 8.02
C THR A 165 12.54 -2.86 6.74
N LEU A 166 13.07 -3.37 5.62
CA LEU A 166 12.48 -3.24 4.29
C LEU A 166 11.50 -4.38 4.07
N PHE A 167 10.41 -4.10 3.37
CA PHE A 167 9.40 -5.07 2.99
C PHE A 167 9.08 -4.97 1.50
N ALA A 168 8.75 -6.11 0.91
CA ALA A 168 8.14 -6.23 -0.41
C ALA A 168 6.76 -6.90 -0.28
N TYR A 169 5.76 -6.35 -0.97
CA TYR A 169 4.42 -6.92 -1.02
C TYR A 169 3.80 -6.77 -2.41
N THR A 170 3.08 -7.80 -2.84
CA THR A 170 2.18 -7.78 -4.00
C THR A 170 0.86 -8.40 -3.60
N ARG A 171 -0.21 -8.07 -4.31
CA ARG A 171 -1.48 -8.79 -4.19
C ARG A 171 -1.28 -10.29 -4.34
N ARG A 172 -2.11 -11.05 -3.64
CA ARG A 172 -2.06 -12.53 -3.52
C ARG A 172 -0.83 -13.08 -2.79
N ALA A 173 0.10 -12.26 -2.31
CA ALA A 173 1.12 -12.73 -1.38
C ALA A 173 0.47 -13.04 -0.02
N ALA A 174 0.77 -14.20 0.57
CA ALA A 174 0.24 -14.57 1.88
C ALA A 174 0.69 -13.62 3.00
N LYS A 175 1.90 -13.10 2.89
CA LYS A 175 2.49 -12.09 3.78
C LYS A 175 3.55 -11.27 3.03
N PRO A 176 3.86 -10.05 3.49
CA PRO A 176 5.05 -9.34 3.03
C PRO A 176 6.33 -10.16 3.26
N VAL A 177 7.27 -10.07 2.32
CA VAL A 177 8.66 -10.52 2.52
C VAL A 177 9.43 -9.38 3.14
N SER A 178 10.37 -9.66 4.05
CA SER A 178 11.14 -8.64 4.74
C SER A 178 12.64 -8.93 4.80
N ALA A 179 13.42 -7.85 4.91
CA ALA A 179 14.86 -7.91 5.12
C ALA A 179 15.32 -6.74 5.99
N LYS A 180 16.39 -6.95 6.75
CA LYS A 180 17.10 -5.86 7.44
C LYS A 180 18.02 -5.16 6.44
N VAL A 181 18.01 -3.83 6.46
CA VAL A 181 18.89 -3.01 5.61
C VAL A 181 19.58 -1.96 6.48
N LYS A 182 20.87 -1.73 6.21
CA LYS A 182 21.66 -0.66 6.83
C LYS A 182 21.83 0.45 5.81
N VAL A 183 21.11 1.55 6.01
CA VAL A 183 21.13 2.71 5.11
C VAL A 183 22.25 3.65 5.52
N HIS A 184 23.07 4.02 4.55
CA HIS A 184 24.18 4.95 4.70
C HIS A 184 23.74 6.36 4.28
N ALA A 185 24.37 7.39 4.86
CA ALA A 185 24.17 8.77 4.40
C ALA A 185 24.70 8.94 2.97
N ASP A 186 23.93 9.63 2.11
CA ASP A 186 24.29 9.94 0.72
C ASP A 186 24.76 8.73 -0.11
N GLY A 187 24.30 7.53 0.24
CA GLY A 187 24.76 6.29 -0.36
C GLY A 187 23.63 5.34 -0.73
N ASP A 188 23.96 4.42 -1.64
CA ASP A 188 23.06 3.34 -2.04
C ASP A 188 23.28 2.13 -1.16
N THR A 189 22.17 1.54 -0.72
CA THR A 189 22.13 0.22 -0.10
C THR A 189 21.47 -0.73 -1.08
N GLU A 190 22.23 -1.69 -1.59
CA GLU A 190 21.75 -2.66 -2.57
C GLU A 190 21.09 -3.87 -1.89
N ILE A 191 20.01 -4.38 -2.49
CA ILE A 191 19.33 -5.59 -2.02
C ILE A 191 18.61 -6.35 -3.14
N GLU A 192 18.60 -7.68 -3.04
CA GLU A 192 17.69 -8.53 -3.80
C GLU A 192 16.62 -9.11 -2.88
N LEU A 193 15.37 -9.11 -3.35
CA LEU A 193 14.24 -9.73 -2.66
C LEU A 193 13.62 -10.79 -3.57
N ALA A 194 13.13 -11.86 -2.96
CA ALA A 194 12.34 -12.88 -3.64
C ALA A 194 10.97 -12.99 -2.97
N LEU A 195 9.91 -12.97 -3.77
CA LEU A 195 8.55 -13.05 -3.28
C LEU A 195 7.78 -14.13 -4.05
N GLN A 196 6.96 -14.89 -3.33
CA GLN A 196 6.02 -15.83 -3.92
C GLN A 196 4.59 -15.27 -3.90
N ARG A 197 3.94 -15.26 -5.06
CA ARG A 197 2.56 -14.86 -5.27
C ARG A 197 1.67 -16.10 -5.26
N GLY A 198 0.61 -16.06 -4.46
CA GLY A 198 -0.39 -17.12 -4.40
C GLY A 198 -1.43 -17.03 -5.50
N ALA A 199 -2.35 -18.01 -5.49
CA ALA A 199 -3.56 -17.95 -6.30
C ALA A 199 -4.54 -16.89 -5.74
N GLU A 200 -5.32 -16.27 -6.63
CA GLU A 200 -6.44 -15.43 -6.22
C GLU A 200 -7.45 -16.29 -5.45
N GLN A 201 -7.74 -15.91 -4.21
CA GLN A 201 -8.69 -16.65 -3.39
C GLN A 201 -10.08 -16.08 -3.59
N PRO A 202 -11.12 -16.92 -3.78
CA PRO A 202 -12.50 -16.44 -3.76
C PRO A 202 -12.81 -15.76 -2.42
N HIS A 203 -13.41 -14.59 -2.46
CA HIS A 203 -13.87 -13.91 -1.26
C HIS A 203 -15.34 -14.20 -0.98
N LEU A 204 -15.74 -14.02 0.28
CA LEU A 204 -17.13 -14.10 0.71
C LEU A 204 -17.82 -12.76 0.43
N ASN A 205 -19.15 -12.78 0.45
CA ASN A 205 -19.96 -11.57 0.38
C ASN A 205 -19.81 -10.77 1.69
N LYS A 206 -20.42 -9.59 1.76
CA LYS A 206 -20.31 -8.71 2.93
C LYS A 206 -20.89 -9.29 4.22
N TYR A 207 -21.73 -10.32 4.12
CA TYR A 207 -22.31 -11.05 5.25
C TYR A 207 -21.47 -12.24 5.70
N GLY A 208 -20.34 -12.52 5.04
CA GLY A 208 -19.50 -13.68 5.35
C GLY A 208 -20.02 -14.99 4.76
N GLU A 209 -20.83 -14.91 3.70
CA GLU A 209 -21.40 -16.08 3.02
C GLU A 209 -20.82 -16.23 1.62
N LYS A 210 -20.92 -17.43 1.04
CA LYS A 210 -20.60 -17.63 -0.38
C LYS A 210 -21.58 -16.85 -1.25
N TYR A 211 -21.10 -16.29 -2.34
CA TYR A 211 -21.98 -15.71 -3.36
C TYR A 211 -22.94 -16.77 -3.87
N ARG A 212 -24.23 -16.42 -3.92
CA ARG A 212 -25.23 -17.30 -4.54
C ARG A 212 -24.86 -17.43 -6.02
N LYS A 213 -24.84 -18.65 -6.54
CA LYS A 213 -24.75 -18.86 -7.99
C LYS A 213 -25.98 -18.20 -8.60
N GLU A 214 -25.77 -17.14 -9.35
CA GLU A 214 -26.87 -16.49 -10.04
C GLU A 214 -27.47 -17.47 -11.05
N GLY A 215 -28.81 -17.58 -11.07
CA GLY A 215 -29.53 -18.17 -12.19
C GLY A 215 -29.35 -17.30 -13.45
N PRO A 216 -29.71 -17.79 -14.64
CA PRO A 216 -29.58 -16.99 -15.86
C PRO A 216 -30.47 -15.74 -15.77
N GLY A 217 -29.88 -14.54 -15.65
CA GLY A 217 -30.62 -13.29 -15.82
C GLY A 217 -30.26 -12.06 -14.96
N THR A 218 -29.28 -12.11 -14.06
CA THR A 218 -28.93 -10.91 -13.26
C THR A 218 -27.66 -10.24 -13.80
N TYR A 219 -27.87 -9.04 -14.37
CA TYR A 219 -26.91 -7.99 -14.72
C TYR A 219 -25.51 -8.46 -15.19
N ARG A 220 -25.48 -9.01 -16.41
CA ARG A 220 -24.29 -8.92 -17.29
C ARG A 220 -24.13 -7.50 -17.82
#